data_AF-A0A1F8XAE6-F1
#
_entry.id   AF-A0A1F8XAE6-F1
#
_cell.length_a   1.000
_cell.length_b   1.000
_cell.length_c   1.000
_cell.angle_alpha   90.00
_cell.angle_beta   90.00
_cell.angle_gamma   90.00
#
_symmetry.space_group_name_H-M   'P 1'
#
loop_
_entity.id
_entity.type
_entity.pdbx_description
1 polymer ?
#
loop_
_entity_poly.entity_id
_entity_poly.type
_entity_poly.pdbx_seq_one_letter_code
_entity_poly.pdbx_strand_id
1 'polypeptide(L)'
;MRFDLKGAAITVESSADGVEYAPVAEAVSRGLKLRRGVEIDEVSAPGLGKVRRGEAAIALSPTGGPPFEVTLVSGKRKALVSYNPFTGRASVTDPDKKVSDG
;
A
#
# COMPACT_ATOMS: atom_id res chain seq x y z
N MET A 1 -17.74 7.80 22.06
CA MET A 1 -16.38 7.33 21.69
C MET A 1 -15.96 8.07 20.43
N ARG A 2 -15.08 9.09 20.54
CA ARG A 2 -14.51 9.77 19.36
C ARG A 2 -13.35 8.92 18.87
N PHE A 3 -13.55 8.15 17.81
CA PHE A 3 -12.45 7.52 17.08
C PHE A 3 -11.69 8.63 16.37
N ASP A 4 -10.51 8.97 16.89
CA ASP A 4 -9.58 9.88 16.21
C ASP A 4 -8.92 9.12 15.06
N LEU A 5 -9.54 9.23 13.88
CA LEU A 5 -8.99 8.78 12.61
C LEU A 5 -7.82 9.71 12.24
N LYS A 6 -6.63 9.43 12.78
CA LYS A 6 -5.44 9.60 11.94
C LYS A 6 -5.70 8.73 10.71
N GLY A 7 -6.16 9.35 9.62
CA GLY A 7 -6.46 8.64 8.38
C GLY A 7 -5.29 7.73 8.01
N ALA A 8 -5.60 6.54 7.51
CA ALA A 8 -4.60 5.56 7.12
C ALA A 8 -3.50 6.23 6.28
N ALA A 9 -2.26 5.85 6.53
CA ALA A 9 -1.10 6.44 5.90
C ALA A 9 -0.25 5.33 5.30
N ILE A 10 0.32 5.61 4.13
CA ILE A 10 1.39 4.81 3.55
C ILE A 10 2.64 5.65 3.73
N THR A 11 3.62 5.14 4.45
CA THR A 11 4.91 5.80 4.68
C THR A 11 5.98 5.08 3.88
N VAL A 12 7.00 5.83 3.46
CA VAL A 12 8.17 5.27 2.79
C VAL A 12 9.38 5.68 3.57
N GLU A 13 10.20 4.70 3.91
CA GLU A 13 11.43 4.86 4.66
C GLU A 13 12.56 4.18 3.87
N SER A 14 13.77 4.69 4.04
CA SER A 14 14.97 4.15 3.43
C SER A 14 16.02 3.87 4.50
N SER A 15 16.78 2.81 4.28
CA SER A 15 17.90 2.42 5.12
C SER A 15 19.09 2.11 4.21
N ALA A 16 20.27 2.57 4.60
CA ALA A 16 21.52 2.25 3.91
C ALA A 16 22.16 0.94 4.42
N ASP A 17 21.89 0.58 5.68
CA ASP A 17 22.45 -0.58 6.36
C ASP A 17 21.44 -1.73 6.56
N GLY A 18 20.16 -1.48 6.29
CA GLY A 18 19.07 -2.44 6.50
C GLY A 18 18.68 -2.61 7.97
N VAL A 19 19.18 -1.76 8.87
CA VAL A 19 18.95 -1.82 10.32
C VAL A 19 18.17 -0.59 10.77
N GLU A 20 18.62 0.60 10.40
CA GLU A 20 17.95 1.85 10.76
C GLU A 20 17.19 2.42 9.57
N TYR A 21 15.88 2.56 9.71
CA TYR A 21 15.00 3.12 8.71
C TYR A 21 14.62 4.55 9.09
N ALA A 22 14.77 5.46 8.12
CA ALA A 22 14.38 6.86 8.27
C ALA A 22 13.47 7.28 7.10
N PRO A 23 12.55 8.23 7.32
CA PRO A 23 11.74 8.79 6.25
C PRO A 23 12.59 9.30 5.08
N VAL A 24 12.15 9.02 3.85
CA VAL A 24 12.89 9.45 2.65
C VAL A 24 13.03 10.98 2.62
N ALA A 25 14.19 11.48 2.19
CA ALA A 25 14.47 12.91 2.20
C ALA A 25 13.50 13.71 1.31
N GLU A 26 13.15 13.18 0.14
CA GLU A 26 12.24 13.83 -0.82
C GLU A 26 10.78 13.80 -0.35
N ALA A 27 10.17 14.98 -0.23
CA ALA A 27 8.80 15.11 0.29
C ALA A 27 7.75 14.35 -0.53
N VAL A 28 7.91 14.28 -1.85
CA VAL A 28 7.02 13.53 -2.75
C VAL A 28 7.13 12.02 -2.59
N SER A 29 8.26 11.55 -2.03
CA SER A 29 8.61 10.14 -1.89
C SER A 29 8.43 9.63 -0.46
N ARG A 30 8.10 10.50 0.52
CA ARG A 30 7.89 10.13 1.95
C ARG A 30 6.64 9.28 2.20
N GLY A 31 5.78 9.15 1.21
CA GLY A 31 4.50 8.48 1.30
C GLY A 31 3.32 9.44 1.23
N LEU A 32 2.14 8.94 1.57
CA LEU A 32 0.85 9.59 1.35
C LEU A 32 -0.11 9.31 2.49
N LYS A 33 -0.78 10.37 2.94
CA LYS A 33 -1.91 10.28 3.86
C LYS A 33 -3.20 10.12 3.06
N LEU A 34 -3.97 9.08 3.37
CA LEU A 34 -5.23 8.85 2.68
C LEU A 34 -6.27 9.91 3.08
N ARG A 35 -7.12 10.26 2.12
CA ARG A 35 -8.22 11.20 2.35
C ARG A 35 -9.20 10.60 3.36
N ARG A 36 -9.93 11.47 4.07
CA ARG A 36 -10.97 11.04 5.01
C ARG A 36 -12.00 10.15 4.31
N GLY A 37 -12.30 9.00 4.91
CA GLY A 37 -13.23 8.01 4.36
C GLY A 37 -12.61 7.06 3.33
N VAL A 38 -11.28 7.09 3.14
CA VAL A 38 -10.52 6.04 2.47
C VAL A 38 -9.74 5.28 3.53
N GLU A 39 -9.88 3.96 3.53
CA GLU A 39 -9.20 3.05 4.46
C GLU A 39 -8.42 1.99 3.67
N ILE A 40 -7.40 1.43 4.31
CA ILE A 40 -6.70 0.25 3.82
C ILE A 40 -7.41 -0.97 4.41
N ASP A 41 -8.07 -1.78 3.58
CA ASP A 41 -8.78 -2.99 4.04
C ASP A 41 -7.83 -4.19 4.18
N GLU A 42 -6.92 -4.35 3.21
CA GLU A 42 -5.99 -5.48 3.17
C GLU A 42 -4.70 -5.07 2.48
N VAL A 43 -3.56 -5.45 3.07
CA VAL A 43 -2.25 -5.47 2.42
C VAL A 43 -1.84 -6.93 2.29
N SER A 44 -1.35 -7.33 1.12
CA SER A 44 -0.83 -8.68 0.93
C SER A 44 0.47 -8.70 0.13
N ALA A 45 1.37 -9.60 0.53
CA ALA A 45 2.61 -9.88 -0.17
C ALA A 45 3.08 -11.31 0.16
N PRO A 46 3.83 -11.98 -0.74
CA PRO A 46 4.56 -13.20 -0.40
C PRO A 46 5.38 -13.04 0.88
N GLY A 47 5.29 -14.03 1.77
CA GLY A 47 5.96 -14.01 3.09
C GLY A 47 5.22 -13.22 4.17
N LEU A 48 4.52 -12.12 3.82
CA LEU A 48 3.70 -11.34 4.74
C LEU A 48 2.31 -11.94 4.96
N GLY A 49 1.76 -12.63 3.96
CA GLY A 49 0.38 -13.10 3.99
C GLY A 49 -0.61 -11.95 3.78
N LYS A 50 -1.77 -12.00 4.45
CA LYS A 50 -2.82 -10.95 4.37
C LYS A 50 -2.91 -10.21 5.70
N VAL A 51 -2.66 -8.91 5.68
CA VAL A 51 -2.74 -8.03 6.86
C VAL A 51 -3.94 -7.11 6.70
N ARG A 52 -4.89 -7.20 7.64
CA ARG A 52 -6.13 -6.40 7.65
C ARG A 52 -6.23 -5.39 8.78
N ARG A 53 -5.34 -5.49 9.78
CA ARG A 53 -5.31 -4.62 10.96
C ARG A 53 -3.87 -4.44 11.43
N GLY A 54 -3.58 -3.26 11.99
CA GLY A 54 -2.24 -2.90 12.44
C GLY A 54 -1.40 -2.33 11.30
N GLU A 55 -0.12 -2.68 11.29
CA GLU A 55 0.86 -2.18 10.34
C GLU A 55 1.35 -3.32 9.43
N ALA A 56 1.55 -3.00 8.15
CA ALA A 56 2.14 -3.90 7.18
C ALA A 56 3.39 -3.23 6.60
N ALA A 57 4.53 -3.90 6.70
CA ALA A 57 5.80 -3.43 6.15
C ALA A 57 6.22 -4.32 4.99
N ILE A 58 6.59 -3.69 3.88
CA ILE A 58 7.10 -4.36 2.68
C ILE A 58 8.49 -3.80 2.42
N ALA A 59 9.51 -4.64 2.57
CA ALA A 59 10.88 -4.26 2.30
C ALA A 59 11.19 -4.38 0.80
N LEU A 60 11.71 -3.30 0.23
CA LEU A 60 12.24 -3.27 -1.14
C LEU A 60 13.77 -3.13 -1.04
N SER A 61 14.50 -4.19 -1.40
CA SER A 61 15.95 -4.13 -1.52
C SER A 61 16.36 -3.52 -2.87
N PRO A 62 17.63 -3.09 -3.06
CA PRO A 62 18.12 -2.68 -4.38
C PRO A 62 17.99 -3.77 -5.45
N THR A 63 18.04 -5.04 -5.05
CA THR A 63 17.80 -6.20 -5.92
C THR A 63 16.31 -6.45 -6.21
N GLY A 64 15.43 -5.61 -5.66
CA GLY A 64 13.98 -5.71 -5.79
C GLY A 64 13.29 -6.08 -4.47
N GLY A 65 11.98 -6.31 -4.53
CA GLY A 65 11.19 -6.80 -3.41
C GLY A 65 10.15 -7.80 -3.88
N PRO A 66 9.30 -8.31 -2.96
CA PRO A 66 8.19 -9.14 -3.37
C PRO A 66 7.11 -8.29 -4.08
N PRO A 67 6.34 -8.87 -5.01
CA PRO A 67 5.11 -8.22 -5.47
C PRO A 67 4.14 -8.06 -4.31
N PHE A 68 3.33 -7.00 -4.34
CA PHE A 68 2.37 -6.75 -3.29
C PHE A 68 1.08 -6.15 -3.83
N GLU A 69 0.03 -6.28 -3.03
CA GLU A 69 -1.29 -5.75 -3.31
C GLU A 69 -1.82 -4.99 -2.08
N VAL A 70 -2.51 -3.87 -2.34
CA VAL A 70 -3.17 -3.05 -1.34
C VAL A 70 -4.60 -2.83 -1.78
N THR A 71 -5.55 -3.30 -0.97
CA THR A 71 -6.97 -3.04 -1.17
C THR A 71 -7.35 -1.78 -0.39
N LEU A 72 -7.80 -0.76 -1.13
CA LEU A 72 -8.36 0.47 -0.59
C LEU A 72 -9.88 0.41 -0.63
N VAL A 73 -10.53 0.91 0.41
CA VAL A 73 -11.99 0.96 0.49
C VAL A 73 -12.47 2.37 0.79
N SER A 74 -13.58 2.77 0.16
CA SER A 74 -14.27 4.02 0.47
C SER A 74 -15.77 3.83 0.33
N GLY A 75 -16.46 3.74 1.47
CA GLY A 75 -17.87 3.37 1.52
C GLY A 75 -18.10 1.97 0.94
N LYS A 76 -18.81 1.89 -0.20
CA LYS A 76 -19.07 0.62 -0.92
C LYS A 76 -18.09 0.36 -2.07
N ARG A 77 -17.16 1.27 -2.35
CA ARG A 77 -16.20 1.13 -3.45
C ARG A 77 -14.93 0.48 -2.98
N LYS A 78 -14.33 -0.34 -3.83
CA LYS A 78 -13.02 -0.95 -3.63
C LYS A 78 -12.08 -0.57 -4.77
N ALA A 79 -10.80 -0.46 -4.46
CA ALA A 79 -9.74 -0.37 -5.45
C ALA A 79 -8.60 -1.29 -5.01
N LEU A 80 -8.09 -2.09 -5.94
CA LEU A 80 -6.91 -2.91 -5.75
C LEU A 80 -5.72 -2.22 -6.42
N VAL A 81 -4.73 -1.86 -5.62
CA VAL A 81 -3.44 -1.37 -6.12
C VAL A 81 -2.47 -2.52 -6.06
N SER A 82 -1.79 -2.83 -7.17
CA SER A 82 -0.76 -3.86 -7.19
C SER A 82 0.54 -3.35 -7.78
N TYR A 83 1.65 -3.89 -7.29
CA TYR A 83 2.98 -3.61 -7.83
C TYR A 83 3.73 -4.92 -8.05
N ASN A 84 4.27 -5.07 -9.26
CA ASN A 84 5.13 -6.18 -9.63
C ASN A 84 6.55 -5.67 -9.94
N PRO A 85 7.50 -5.77 -9.00
CA PRO A 85 8.86 -5.30 -9.17
C PRO A 85 9.62 -6.01 -10.29
N PHE A 86 9.28 -7.26 -10.61
CA PHE A 86 9.94 -8.01 -11.69
C PHE A 86 9.66 -7.42 -13.08
N THR A 87 8.56 -6.67 -13.22
CA THR A 87 8.17 -6.01 -14.48
C THR A 87 8.21 -4.49 -14.38
N GLY A 88 8.44 -3.94 -13.19
CA GLY A 88 8.30 -2.52 -12.89
C GLY A 88 6.86 -1.98 -13.02
N ARG A 89 5.85 -2.86 -13.15
CA ARG A 89 4.46 -2.44 -13.40
C ARG A 89 3.71 -2.21 -12.10
N ALA A 90 3.04 -1.07 -12.02
CA ALA A 90 1.99 -0.79 -11.06
C ALA A 90 0.62 -0.80 -11.76
N SER A 91 -0.42 -1.32 -11.10
CA SER A 91 -1.78 -1.29 -11.63
C SER A 91 -2.79 -0.88 -10.56
N VAL A 92 -3.90 -0.28 -11.01
CA VAL A 92 -5.03 0.06 -10.15
C VAL A 92 -6.27 -0.50 -10.84
N THR A 93 -6.97 -1.41 -10.18
CA THR A 93 -8.20 -2.04 -10.69
C THR A 93 -9.36 -1.81 -9.72
N ASP A 94 -10.56 -1.70 -10.28
CA ASP A 94 -11.79 -1.74 -9.50
C ASP A 94 -12.30 -3.19 -9.56
N PRO A 95 -12.16 -3.97 -8.47
CA PRO A 95 -12.55 -5.37 -8.48
C PRO A 95 -14.07 -5.57 -8.64
N ASP A 96 -14.88 -4.53 -8.38
CA ASP A 96 -16.33 -4.57 -8.51
C ASP A 96 -16.79 -4.13 -9.91
N LYS A 97 -15.89 -3.58 -10.73
CA LYS A 97 -16.18 -3.22 -12.11
C LYS A 97 -16.13 -4.49 -12.97
N LYS A 98 -17.29 -5.12 -13.15
CA LYS A 98 -17.48 -6.15 -14.20
C LYS A 98 -16.91 -5.59 -15.51
N VAL A 99 -16.04 -6.36 -16.16
CA VAL A 99 -15.69 -6.14 -17.55
C VAL A 99 -17.00 -6.23 -18.32
N SER A 100 -17.55 -5.08 -18.67
CA SER A 100 -18.59 -4.99 -19.68
C SER A 100 -17.88 -5.22 -21.00
N ASP A 101 -17.75 -6.50 -21.39
CA ASP A 101 -17.47 -6.86 -22.77
C ASP A 101 -18.60 -6.29 -23.61
N GLY A 102 -18.24 -5.36 -24.49
CA GLY A 102 -19.12 -4.78 -25.49
C GLY A 102 -19.29 -5.68 -26.70
#